data_AF-A0ABD1FF61-F1
#
_entry.id   AF-A0ABD1FF61-F1
#
_cell.length_a   1.000
_cell.length_b   1.000
_cell.length_c   1.000
_cell.angle_alpha   90.00
_cell.angle_beta   90.00
_cell.angle_gamma   90.00
#
_symmetry.space_group_name_H-M   'P 1'
#
loop_
_entity.id
_entity.type
_entity.pdbx_description
1 polymer ?
#
loop_
_entity_poly.entity_id
_entity_poly.type
_entity_poly.pdbx_seq_one_letter_code
_entity_poly.pdbx_strand_id
1 'polypeptide(L)'
;MYLQKWMLFLWALSLADTTYSMVAPEGVEIIFDAPDAYDTRNRDPPPPGYPLPPEDINNIYPDLRERDRESWRICNDKMEKALETVRRRQLTKEKLLRLKGYTLHQPLRSAPLDMYVTDMRVRLPPTKSWVRVDRCTFNPINHSLETKLLFNDLTISGRVNLFNDGQLQREPLSPNPQESCNMILRLRKAGIGFHTEPIRRERGQFNVKTDSHFLEPGFISVYAYGCEPTLNRRDRGREYEAIEDEDEEISREMEDIFLRGIRSLLTSYMQKELQPAIKETLMKNMGYTVSYG
;
A
#
# COMPACT_ATOMS: atom_id res chain seq x y z
N MET A 1 29.26 34.66 -12.41
CA MET A 1 29.23 34.51 -10.94
C MET A 1 28.24 33.45 -10.40
N TYR A 2 27.38 32.82 -11.22
CA TYR A 2 26.44 31.78 -10.72
C TYR A 2 27.01 30.35 -10.73
N LEU A 3 27.95 30.03 -11.62
CA LEU A 3 28.57 28.70 -11.72
C LEU A 3 29.45 28.35 -10.50
N GLN A 4 30.09 29.34 -9.89
CA GLN A 4 30.99 29.14 -8.76
C GLN A 4 30.23 28.76 -7.47
N LYS A 5 28.97 29.20 -7.32
CA LYS A 5 28.11 28.82 -6.20
C LYS A 5 27.56 27.38 -6.34
N TRP A 6 27.35 26.92 -7.56
CA TRP A 6 26.88 25.55 -7.83
C TRP A 6 27.98 24.50 -7.59
N MET A 7 29.22 24.81 -7.95
CA MET A 7 30.36 23.92 -7.71
C MET A 7 30.63 23.73 -6.21
N LEU A 8 30.49 24.78 -5.39
CA LEU A 8 30.66 24.66 -3.93
C LEU A 8 29.55 23.82 -3.28
N PHE A 9 28.33 23.85 -3.83
CA PHE A 9 27.22 23.03 -3.32
C PHE A 9 27.41 21.54 -3.64
N LEU A 10 27.93 21.21 -4.83
CA LEU A 10 28.26 19.83 -5.19
C LEU A 10 29.48 19.29 -4.43
N TRP A 11 30.44 20.15 -4.10
CA TRP A 11 31.60 19.77 -3.28
C TRP A 11 31.22 19.48 -1.82
N ALA A 12 30.22 20.18 -1.27
CA ALA A 12 29.71 19.93 0.08
C ALA A 12 28.96 18.59 0.21
N LEU A 13 28.39 18.07 -0.89
CA LEU A 13 27.67 16.80 -0.89
C LEU A 13 28.58 15.57 -1.01
N SER A 14 29.85 15.73 -1.44
CA SER A 14 30.77 14.59 -1.56
C SER A 14 31.60 14.29 -0.30
N LEU A 15 31.37 15.03 0.80
CA LEU A 15 32.11 14.89 2.07
C LEU A 15 31.28 14.24 3.20
N ALA A 16 30.05 13.80 2.93
CA ALA A 16 29.15 13.26 3.95
C ALA A 16 29.16 11.73 4.10
N ASP A 17 29.87 10.98 3.25
CA ASP A 17 29.94 9.52 3.35
C ASP A 17 31.32 9.06 3.85
N THR A 18 31.55 9.24 5.15
CA THR A 18 32.59 8.51 5.89
C THR A 18 32.06 8.03 7.23
N THR A 19 31.90 6.69 7.33
CA THR A 19 31.89 5.84 8.54
C THR A 19 30.70 6.02 9.50
N TYR A 20 29.98 4.97 9.91
CA TYR A 20 30.46 3.85 10.73
C TYR A 20 29.72 2.54 10.43
N SER A 21 30.49 1.48 10.17
CA SER A 21 30.09 0.12 10.52
C SER A 21 30.38 -0.11 12.00
N MET A 22 29.44 -0.73 12.71
CA MET A 22 29.74 -1.40 13.98
C MET A 22 29.12 -2.79 13.95
N VAL A 23 30.03 -3.75 14.04
CA VAL A 23 29.84 -5.17 14.27
C VAL A 23 29.16 -5.36 15.63
N ALA A 24 28.10 -6.18 15.67
CA ALA A 24 27.50 -6.64 16.92
C ALA A 24 28.33 -7.79 17.50
N PRO A 25 28.75 -7.76 18.78
CA PRO A 25 29.24 -8.94 19.46
C PRO A 25 28.09 -9.74 20.07
N GLU A 26 28.30 -11.05 20.08
CA GLU A 26 27.46 -12.08 20.65
C GLU A 26 27.28 -11.94 22.17
N GLY A 27 26.16 -12.48 22.66
CA GLY A 27 26.11 -13.24 23.92
C GLY A 27 26.14 -12.46 25.22
N VAL A 28 24.96 -12.06 25.72
CA VAL A 28 24.69 -12.00 27.16
C VAL A 28 23.25 -12.47 27.40
N GLU A 29 23.11 -13.66 27.99
CA GLU A 29 21.88 -14.15 28.58
C GLU A 29 21.53 -13.28 29.80
N ILE A 30 20.32 -12.70 29.80
CA ILE A 30 19.77 -12.04 30.98
C ILE A 30 18.70 -12.97 31.55
N ILE A 31 19.10 -13.69 32.59
CA ILE A 31 18.25 -14.47 33.48
C ILE A 31 17.28 -13.50 34.17
N PHE A 32 15.98 -13.66 33.94
CA PHE A 32 14.94 -13.05 34.78
C PHE A 32 14.46 -14.10 35.77
N ASP A 33 14.89 -13.95 37.02
CA ASP A 33 14.38 -14.69 38.17
C ASP A 33 12.87 -14.45 38.33
N ALA A 34 12.15 -15.55 38.54
CA ALA A 34 10.74 -15.55 38.87
C ALA A 34 10.53 -15.01 40.31
N PRO A 35 9.53 -14.14 40.57
CA PRO A 35 9.11 -13.89 41.93
C PRO A 35 8.21 -15.03 42.42
N ASP A 36 8.72 -15.71 43.43
CA ASP A 36 8.05 -16.71 44.25
C ASP A 36 6.75 -16.21 44.91
N ALA A 37 5.91 -17.20 45.22
CA ALA A 37 4.97 -17.27 46.33
C ALA A 37 3.68 -16.41 46.27
N TYR A 38 2.60 -17.10 45.89
CA TYR A 38 1.25 -16.83 46.38
C TYR A 38 1.21 -16.94 47.93
N ASP A 39 1.08 -15.82 48.63
CA ASP A 39 0.66 -15.80 50.04
C ASP A 39 -0.86 -15.56 50.11
N THR A 40 -1.59 -16.65 50.31
CA THR A 40 -3.03 -16.66 50.61
C THR A 40 -3.25 -16.14 52.02
N ARG A 41 -3.35 -14.81 52.20
CA ARG A 41 -3.80 -14.23 53.47
C ARG A 41 -5.29 -13.94 53.49
N ASN A 42 -5.96 -14.76 54.31
CA ASN A 42 -7.19 -14.54 55.06
C ASN A 42 -7.96 -13.24 54.78
N ARG A 43 -9.19 -13.41 54.28
CA ARG A 43 -10.25 -12.41 54.32
C ARG A 43 -10.81 -12.35 55.75
N ASP A 44 -10.44 -11.31 56.49
CA ASP A 44 -11.27 -10.88 57.62
C ASP A 44 -12.44 -10.03 57.08
N PRO A 45 -13.68 -10.21 57.57
CA PRO A 45 -14.79 -9.32 57.24
C PRO A 45 -14.56 -7.93 57.88
N PRO A 46 -14.90 -6.83 57.18
CA PRO A 46 -14.72 -5.49 57.73
C PRO A 46 -15.69 -5.22 58.90
N PRO A 47 -15.29 -4.39 59.89
CA PRO A 47 -16.10 -4.11 61.06
C PRO A 47 -17.37 -3.31 60.72
N PRO A 48 -18.49 -3.54 61.45
CA PRO A 48 -19.75 -2.85 61.19
C PRO A 48 -19.69 -1.44 61.80
N GLY A 49 -19.83 -0.39 60.98
CA GLY A 49 -19.95 0.97 61.53
C GLY A 49 -19.62 2.16 60.63
N TYR A 50 -19.26 1.98 59.37
CA TYR A 50 -19.07 3.12 58.47
C TYR A 50 -20.33 3.35 57.62
N PRO A 51 -20.89 4.56 57.59
CA PRO A 51 -21.96 4.90 56.66
C PRO A 51 -21.43 4.75 55.23
N LEU A 52 -22.12 3.94 54.42
CA LEU A 52 -21.95 3.96 52.97
C LEU A 52 -22.22 5.39 52.48
N PRO A 53 -21.32 6.01 51.71
CA PRO A 53 -21.64 7.28 51.07
C PRO A 53 -22.78 7.06 50.07
N PRO A 54 -23.65 8.06 49.84
CA PRO A 54 -24.81 7.91 48.98
C PRO A 54 -24.38 7.49 47.58
N GLU A 55 -25.02 6.45 47.05
CA GLU A 55 -25.01 6.07 45.63
C GLU A 55 -25.66 7.17 44.81
N ASP A 56 -24.97 8.29 44.59
CA ASP A 56 -25.37 9.28 43.60
C ASP A 56 -24.19 10.18 43.24
N ILE A 57 -23.21 9.60 42.54
CA ILE A 57 -22.25 10.38 41.77
C ILE A 57 -22.18 9.73 40.39
N ASN A 58 -22.78 10.44 39.44
CA ASN A 58 -22.62 10.26 38.00
C ASN A 58 -21.23 9.71 37.65
N ASN A 59 -21.20 8.68 36.81
CA ASN A 59 -19.97 8.16 36.19
C ASN A 59 -19.29 9.27 35.36
N ILE A 60 -18.43 10.09 36.01
CA ILE A 60 -17.57 11.09 35.36
C ILE A 60 -16.22 10.45 34.96
N TYR A 61 -16.26 9.21 34.50
CA TYR A 61 -15.18 8.62 33.74
C TYR A 61 -15.82 7.95 32.53
N PRO A 62 -15.66 8.51 31.31
CA PRO A 62 -16.12 7.82 30.12
C PRO A 62 -15.39 6.47 30.09
N ASP A 63 -16.18 5.39 30.05
CA ASP A 63 -15.67 4.03 29.89
C ASP A 63 -14.69 4.04 28.71
N LEU A 64 -13.46 3.58 28.92
CA LEU A 64 -12.41 3.56 27.90
C LEU A 64 -12.89 2.89 26.61
N ARG A 65 -13.85 1.96 26.72
CA ARG A 65 -14.49 1.28 25.58
C ARG A 65 -15.37 2.21 24.74
N GLU A 66 -15.95 3.26 25.31
CA GLU A 66 -16.74 4.25 24.58
C GLU A 66 -15.85 5.19 23.75
N ARG A 67 -14.70 5.61 24.30
CA ARG A 67 -13.72 6.44 23.58
C ARG A 67 -13.14 5.71 22.36
N ASP A 68 -12.84 4.42 22.51
CA ASP A 68 -12.34 3.60 21.39
C ASP A 68 -13.39 3.42 20.29
N ARG A 69 -14.67 3.22 20.66
CA ARG A 69 -15.77 3.15 19.69
C ARG A 69 -15.99 4.46 18.95
N GLU A 70 -15.88 5.59 19.64
CA GLU A 70 -16.01 6.90 19.02
C GLU A 70 -14.85 7.20 18.06
N SER A 71 -13.61 6.90 18.46
CA SER A 71 -12.42 7.02 17.61
C SER A 71 -12.53 6.15 16.35
N TRP A 72 -13.01 4.90 16.50
CA TRP A 72 -13.26 3.99 15.38
C TRP A 72 -14.29 4.56 14.39
N ARG A 73 -15.43 5.08 14.89
CA ARG A 73 -16.48 5.70 14.05
C ARG A 73 -15.96 6.92 13.31
N ILE A 74 -15.25 7.81 14.01
CA ILE A 74 -14.70 9.03 13.42
C ILE A 74 -13.71 8.69 12.30
N CYS A 75 -12.83 7.72 12.53
CA CYS A 75 -11.90 7.31 11.49
C CYS A 75 -12.63 6.71 10.29
N ASN A 76 -13.57 5.79 10.54
CA ASN A 76 -14.32 5.11 9.50
C ASN A 76 -15.03 6.12 8.59
N ASP A 77 -15.76 7.07 9.18
CA ASP A 77 -16.51 8.09 8.44
C ASP A 77 -15.60 9.01 7.62
N LYS A 78 -14.44 9.41 8.16
CA LYS A 78 -13.48 10.26 7.43
C LYS A 78 -12.89 9.52 6.23
N MET A 79 -12.53 8.25 6.43
CA MET A 79 -11.94 7.43 5.39
C MET A 79 -12.97 7.13 4.29
N GLU A 80 -14.20 6.78 4.66
CA GLU A 80 -15.30 6.60 3.70
C GLU A 80 -15.61 7.87 2.91
N LYS A 81 -15.63 9.05 3.58
CA LYS A 81 -15.78 10.34 2.90
C LYS A 81 -14.65 10.58 1.91
N ALA A 82 -13.40 10.31 2.30
CA ALA A 82 -12.25 10.45 1.41
C ALA A 82 -12.38 9.56 0.17
N LEU A 83 -12.72 8.28 0.36
CA LEU A 83 -12.96 7.32 -0.72
C LEU A 83 -14.10 7.76 -1.66
N GLU A 84 -15.17 8.34 -1.11
CA GLU A 84 -16.26 8.92 -1.90
C GLU A 84 -15.80 10.16 -2.69
N THR A 85 -14.92 11.01 -2.14
CA THR A 85 -14.34 12.12 -2.92
C THR A 85 -13.48 11.62 -4.07
N VAL A 86 -12.65 10.59 -3.85
CA VAL A 86 -11.85 9.95 -4.90
C VAL A 86 -12.77 9.43 -6.00
N ARG A 87 -13.81 8.65 -5.61
CA ARG A 87 -14.81 8.13 -6.55
C ARG A 87 -15.46 9.24 -7.38
N ARG A 88 -15.95 10.31 -6.75
CA ARG A 88 -16.60 11.43 -7.46
C ARG A 88 -15.67 12.10 -8.46
N ARG A 89 -14.42 12.35 -8.08
CA ARG A 89 -13.41 12.94 -8.99
C ARG A 89 -13.13 12.06 -10.22
N GLN A 90 -13.24 10.74 -10.07
CA GLN A 90 -12.98 9.79 -11.17
C GLN A 90 -14.21 9.58 -12.06
N LEU A 91 -15.41 9.61 -11.47
CA LEU A 91 -16.67 9.56 -12.22
C LEU A 91 -16.87 10.81 -13.09
N THR A 92 -16.48 11.99 -12.62
CA THR A 92 -16.56 13.24 -13.41
C THR A 92 -15.57 13.29 -14.55
N LYS A 93 -14.43 12.60 -14.44
CA LYS A 93 -13.42 12.56 -15.49
C LYS A 93 -13.73 11.52 -16.55
N GLU A 94 -13.85 10.22 -16.23
CA GLU A 94 -14.04 9.17 -17.26
C GLU A 94 -14.70 7.85 -16.78
N LYS A 95 -15.31 7.78 -15.58
CA LYS A 95 -15.79 6.52 -14.95
C LYS A 95 -14.71 5.42 -14.80
N LEU A 96 -13.45 5.78 -14.98
CA LEU A 96 -12.29 4.89 -14.95
C LEU A 96 -11.22 5.54 -14.09
N LEU A 97 -10.61 4.75 -13.23
CA LEU A 97 -9.40 5.17 -12.52
C LEU A 97 -8.23 4.98 -13.47
N ARG A 98 -7.74 6.06 -14.08
CA ARG A 98 -6.51 5.97 -14.87
C ARG A 98 -5.29 6.07 -13.95
N LEU A 99 -4.43 5.06 -13.99
CA LEU A 99 -3.13 5.08 -13.33
C LEU A 99 -2.14 5.86 -14.21
N LYS A 100 -2.47 7.13 -14.55
CA LYS A 100 -1.63 7.97 -15.43
C LYS A 100 -0.27 8.24 -14.77
N GLY A 101 0.80 8.08 -15.55
CA GLY A 101 2.18 8.31 -15.08
C GLY A 101 2.87 7.07 -14.52
N TYR A 102 2.20 5.93 -14.54
CA TYR A 102 2.79 4.65 -14.15
C TYR A 102 2.95 3.79 -15.41
N THR A 103 4.17 3.63 -15.88
CA THR A 103 4.55 2.64 -16.89
C THR A 103 5.33 1.55 -16.19
N LEU A 104 4.86 0.31 -16.30
CA LEU A 104 5.62 -0.83 -15.78
C LEU A 104 6.62 -1.25 -16.85
N HIS A 105 7.90 -1.31 -16.50
CA HIS A 105 8.97 -1.82 -17.35
C HIS A 105 9.65 -2.96 -16.61
N GLN A 106 9.75 -4.12 -17.25
CA GLN A 106 10.41 -5.29 -16.67
C GLN A 106 10.94 -6.20 -17.79
N PRO A 107 12.24 -6.55 -17.78
CA PRO A 107 12.77 -7.59 -18.65
C PRO A 107 12.20 -8.96 -18.26
N LEU A 108 11.87 -9.77 -19.26
CA LEU A 108 11.50 -11.17 -19.10
C LEU A 108 12.76 -12.01 -18.81
N ARG A 109 12.61 -13.06 -18.00
CA ARG A 109 13.65 -14.04 -17.66
C ARG A 109 13.63 -15.22 -18.62
N SER A 110 12.44 -15.59 -19.09
CA SER A 110 12.21 -16.69 -20.03
C SER A 110 12.62 -16.35 -21.48
N ALA A 111 12.65 -15.06 -21.83
CA ALA A 111 13.00 -14.60 -23.17
C ALA A 111 13.79 -13.28 -23.14
N PRO A 112 14.65 -13.00 -24.15
CA PRO A 112 15.35 -11.72 -24.30
C PRO A 112 14.40 -10.64 -24.83
N LEU A 113 13.35 -10.35 -24.06
CA LEU A 113 12.31 -9.39 -24.38
C LEU A 113 12.06 -8.50 -23.17
N ASP A 114 11.87 -7.20 -23.43
CA ASP A 114 11.44 -6.22 -22.44
C ASP A 114 9.94 -6.02 -22.49
N MET A 115 9.30 -6.13 -21.33
CA MET A 115 7.85 -5.94 -21.19
C MET A 115 7.52 -4.52 -20.72
N TYR A 116 6.67 -3.83 -21.47
CA TYR A 116 6.15 -2.51 -21.15
C TYR A 116 4.63 -2.52 -21.01
N VAL A 117 4.11 -2.11 -19.85
CA VAL A 117 2.67 -1.99 -19.61
C VAL A 117 2.25 -0.52 -19.67
N THR A 118 1.29 -0.25 -20.54
CA THR A 118 0.71 1.06 -20.83
C THR A 118 -0.81 1.02 -20.67
N ASP A 119 -1.45 2.20 -20.68
CA ASP A 119 -2.91 2.35 -20.64
C ASP A 119 -3.62 1.61 -19.49
N MET A 120 -2.95 1.50 -18.34
CA MET A 120 -3.53 0.87 -17.16
C MET A 120 -4.73 1.66 -16.64
N ARG A 121 -5.88 0.98 -16.59
CA ARG A 121 -7.15 1.53 -16.14
C ARG A 121 -7.84 0.55 -15.20
N VAL A 122 -8.33 1.06 -14.07
CA VAL A 122 -9.20 0.30 -13.15
C VAL A 122 -10.65 0.67 -13.42
N ARG A 123 -11.45 -0.34 -13.74
CA ARG A 123 -12.89 -0.20 -13.90
C ARG A 123 -13.53 -0.12 -12.52
N LEU A 124 -14.17 1.01 -12.23
CA LEU A 124 -14.90 1.19 -10.98
C LEU A 124 -16.33 0.65 -11.14
N PRO A 125 -16.80 -0.24 -10.24
CA PRO A 125 -18.18 -0.67 -10.28
C PRO A 125 -19.15 0.49 -10.01
N PRO A 126 -20.34 0.49 -10.64
CA PRO A 126 -21.31 1.58 -10.50
C PRO A 126 -21.93 1.65 -9.11
N THR A 127 -21.81 0.59 -8.30
CA THR A 127 -22.31 0.52 -6.92
C THR A 127 -21.44 1.36 -5.98
N LYS A 128 -22.03 1.97 -4.95
CA LYS A 128 -21.30 2.76 -3.93
C LYS A 128 -20.27 1.94 -3.16
N SER A 129 -20.44 0.62 -3.09
CA SER A 129 -19.60 -0.33 -2.35
C SER A 129 -18.39 -0.84 -3.13
N TRP A 130 -17.76 -0.01 -3.96
CA TRP A 130 -16.56 -0.44 -4.71
C TRP A 130 -15.38 -0.77 -3.79
N VAL A 131 -15.24 0.00 -2.71
CA VAL A 131 -14.26 -0.15 -1.64
C VAL A 131 -14.95 0.17 -0.32
N ARG A 132 -14.56 -0.55 0.73
CA ARG A 132 -15.01 -0.31 2.10
C ARG A 132 -13.83 -0.30 3.05
N VAL A 133 -14.00 0.38 4.16
CA VAL A 133 -13.06 0.33 5.28
C VAL A 133 -13.43 -0.90 6.11
N ASP A 134 -12.52 -1.85 6.20
CA ASP A 134 -12.69 -3.08 6.97
C ASP A 134 -12.34 -2.85 8.45
N ARG A 135 -11.26 -2.09 8.68
CA ARG A 135 -10.79 -1.74 10.02
C ARG A 135 -10.15 -0.37 10.00
N CYS A 136 -10.43 0.44 11.02
CA CYS A 136 -9.59 1.58 11.35
C CYS A 136 -9.41 1.69 12.86
N THR A 137 -8.18 1.49 13.34
CA THR A 137 -7.87 1.47 14.77
C THR A 137 -6.69 2.37 15.08
N PHE A 138 -6.88 3.26 16.05
CA PHE A 138 -5.81 4.09 16.58
C PHE A 138 -5.23 3.43 17.82
N ASN A 139 -3.91 3.28 17.85
CA ASN A 139 -3.19 2.80 19.02
C ASN A 139 -2.58 3.99 19.77
N PRO A 140 -3.02 4.25 21.02
CA PRO A 140 -2.56 5.41 21.78
C PRO A 140 -1.11 5.27 22.26
N ILE A 141 -0.56 4.06 22.35
CA ILE A 141 0.78 3.80 22.92
C ILE A 141 1.86 4.28 21.96
N ASN A 142 1.78 3.88 20.70
CA ASN A 142 2.74 4.24 19.66
C ASN A 142 2.27 5.42 18.79
N HIS A 143 1.09 5.99 19.10
CA HIS A 143 0.43 6.99 18.26
C HIS A 143 0.34 6.57 16.80
N SER A 144 0.01 5.30 16.55
CA SER A 144 -0.15 4.78 15.20
C SER A 144 -1.62 4.63 14.81
N LEU A 145 -1.87 4.76 13.51
CA LEU A 145 -3.16 4.51 12.91
C LEU A 145 -3.04 3.32 11.96
N GLU A 146 -3.79 2.25 12.25
CA GLU A 146 -3.93 1.11 11.36
C GLU A 146 -5.25 1.22 10.61
N THR A 147 -5.19 1.21 9.28
CA THR A 147 -6.38 1.21 8.43
C THR A 147 -6.31 0.07 7.44
N LYS A 148 -7.40 -0.65 7.23
CA LYS A 148 -7.52 -1.72 6.25
C LYS A 148 -8.69 -1.42 5.32
N LEU A 149 -8.41 -1.40 4.04
CA LEU A 149 -9.42 -1.30 2.99
C LEU A 149 -9.66 -2.65 2.36
N LEU A 150 -10.91 -2.88 1.95
CA LEU A 150 -11.31 -4.06 1.20
C LEU A 150 -12.05 -3.64 -0.06
N PHE A 151 -11.60 -4.16 -1.19
CA PHE A 151 -12.23 -4.02 -2.49
C PHE A 151 -13.04 -5.27 -2.79
N ASN A 152 -14.30 -5.09 -3.22
CA ASN A 152 -15.19 -6.21 -3.49
C ASN A 152 -14.82 -6.93 -4.79
N ASP A 153 -14.77 -6.19 -5.89
CA ASP A 153 -14.39 -6.67 -7.22
C ASP A 153 -13.70 -5.54 -7.96
N LEU A 154 -12.45 -5.76 -8.37
CA LEU A 154 -11.67 -4.84 -9.18
C LEU A 154 -11.35 -5.51 -10.50
N THR A 155 -11.58 -4.79 -11.60
CA THR A 155 -11.12 -5.19 -12.93
C THR A 155 -10.15 -4.14 -13.42
N ILE A 156 -8.90 -4.54 -13.60
CA ILE A 156 -7.81 -3.73 -14.12
C ILE A 156 -7.53 -4.22 -15.53
N SER A 157 -7.37 -3.31 -16.48
CA SER A 157 -6.90 -3.66 -17.81
C SER A 157 -5.72 -2.80 -18.19
N GLY A 158 -4.77 -3.36 -18.92
CA GLY A 158 -3.62 -2.65 -19.48
C GLY A 158 -3.24 -3.23 -20.84
N ARG A 159 -2.48 -2.45 -21.60
CA ARG A 159 -1.86 -2.89 -22.84
C ARG A 159 -0.40 -3.19 -22.58
N VAL A 160 0.02 -4.40 -22.90
CA VAL A 160 1.39 -4.89 -22.76
C VAL A 160 2.04 -4.89 -24.13
N ASN A 161 3.19 -4.26 -24.26
CA ASN A 161 4.01 -4.29 -25.46
C ASN A 161 5.31 -5.01 -25.11
N LEU A 162 5.74 -5.90 -25.99
CA LEU A 162 7.03 -6.58 -25.89
C LEU A 162 8.00 -5.94 -26.87
N PHE A 163 9.21 -5.65 -26.43
CA PHE A 163 10.28 -5.16 -27.30
C PHE A 163 11.45 -6.13 -27.23
N ASN A 164 12.10 -6.36 -28.35
CA ASN A 164 13.35 -7.11 -28.38
C ASN A 164 14.53 -6.15 -28.10
N ASP A 165 15.53 -6.59 -27.34
CA ASP A 165 16.75 -5.83 -27.00
C ASP A 165 17.39 -5.16 -28.23
N GLY A 166 17.31 -5.82 -29.40
CA GLY A 166 17.85 -5.29 -30.66
C GLY A 166 17.05 -4.15 -31.31
N GLN A 167 15.78 -3.96 -30.94
CA GLN A 167 14.90 -2.93 -31.50
C GLN A 167 14.94 -1.60 -30.73
N LEU A 168 15.36 -1.62 -29.46
CA LEU A 168 15.44 -0.42 -28.61
C LEU A 168 16.57 0.56 -29.02
N GLN A 169 17.41 0.20 -29.99
CA GLN A 169 18.52 1.02 -30.49
C GLN A 169 18.16 1.91 -31.69
N ARG A 170 16.92 1.88 -32.21
CA ARG A 170 16.49 2.71 -33.35
C ARG A 170 15.32 3.64 -32.99
N GLU A 171 15.32 4.81 -33.63
CA GLU A 171 14.36 5.94 -33.57
C GLU A 171 12.86 5.54 -33.56
N PRO A 172 11.96 6.49 -33.21
CA PRO A 172 10.96 6.34 -32.15
C PRO A 172 10.12 5.07 -32.28
N LEU A 173 10.11 4.30 -31.18
CA LEU A 173 9.38 3.06 -30.96
C LEU A 173 7.87 3.26 -31.13
N SER A 174 7.36 3.21 -32.37
CA SER A 174 5.94 2.96 -32.60
C SER A 174 5.72 1.47 -32.32
N PRO A 175 4.99 1.10 -31.26
CA PRO A 175 4.75 -0.30 -30.94
C PRO A 175 4.03 -0.93 -32.13
N ASN A 176 4.60 -2.00 -32.68
CA ASN A 176 3.96 -2.73 -33.75
C ASN A 176 2.67 -3.32 -33.14
N PRO A 177 1.47 -3.05 -33.69
CA PRO A 177 0.22 -3.47 -33.05
C PRO A 177 0.11 -5.00 -32.90
N GLN A 178 0.89 -5.74 -33.68
CA GLN A 178 1.02 -7.20 -33.62
C GLN A 178 1.79 -7.70 -32.38
N GLU A 179 2.64 -6.87 -31.77
CA GLU A 179 3.43 -7.19 -30.57
C GLU A 179 2.77 -6.65 -29.28
N SER A 180 1.53 -6.12 -29.41
CA SER A 180 0.77 -5.53 -28.31
C SER A 180 -0.34 -6.47 -27.82
N CYS A 181 -0.25 -6.91 -26.58
CA CYS A 181 -1.23 -7.75 -25.93
C CYS A 181 -2.13 -6.93 -24.98
N ASN A 182 -3.41 -7.27 -24.90
CA ASN A 182 -4.29 -6.69 -23.89
C ASN A 182 -4.43 -7.66 -22.73
N MET A 183 -4.12 -7.19 -21.53
CA MET A 183 -4.25 -7.98 -20.31
C MET A 183 -5.33 -7.41 -19.41
N ILE A 184 -6.15 -8.28 -18.85
CA ILE A 184 -7.19 -7.97 -17.89
C ILE A 184 -6.95 -8.79 -16.63
N LEU A 185 -6.77 -8.09 -15.51
CA LEU A 185 -6.67 -8.68 -14.18
C LEU A 185 -7.96 -8.41 -13.43
N ARG A 186 -8.57 -9.47 -12.88
CA ARG A 186 -9.69 -9.35 -11.95
C ARG A 186 -9.29 -9.84 -10.58
N LEU A 187 -9.55 -9.00 -9.58
CA LEU A 187 -9.24 -9.25 -8.18
C LEU A 187 -10.53 -9.18 -7.37
N ARG A 188 -10.86 -10.23 -6.61
CA ARG A 188 -11.99 -10.19 -5.68
C ARG A 188 -11.52 -10.26 -4.24
N LYS A 189 -12.15 -9.47 -3.37
CA LYS A 189 -11.78 -9.35 -1.95
C LYS A 189 -10.31 -8.95 -1.75
N ALA A 190 -9.74 -8.18 -2.68
CA ALA A 190 -8.40 -7.61 -2.50
C ALA A 190 -8.44 -6.59 -1.36
N GLY A 191 -7.33 -6.45 -0.63
CA GLY A 191 -7.25 -5.43 0.42
C GLY A 191 -5.98 -4.61 0.34
N ILE A 192 -5.98 -3.46 1.00
CA ILE A 192 -4.78 -2.65 1.21
C ILE A 192 -4.76 -2.24 2.67
N GLY A 193 -3.67 -2.55 3.35
CA GLY A 193 -3.40 -2.10 4.70
C GLY A 193 -2.52 -0.86 4.69
N PHE A 194 -2.80 0.07 5.60
CA PHE A 194 -2.01 1.25 5.89
C PHE A 194 -1.63 1.23 7.36
N HIS A 195 -0.35 1.41 7.62
CA HIS A 195 0.20 1.68 8.93
C HIS A 195 0.77 3.08 8.92
N THR A 196 0.27 3.97 9.78
CA THR A 196 0.75 5.36 9.83
C THR A 196 1.23 5.73 11.20
N GLU A 197 2.42 6.32 11.25
CA GLU A 197 3.09 6.81 12.44
C GLU A 197 3.59 8.24 12.23
N PRO A 198 3.69 9.07 13.28
CA PRO A 198 4.24 10.42 13.17
C PRO A 198 5.76 10.39 12.98
N ILE A 199 6.27 11.16 12.01
CA ILE A 199 7.71 11.43 11.88
C ILE A 199 8.01 12.64 12.77
N ARG A 200 8.99 12.50 13.68
CA ARG A 200 9.54 13.51 14.62
C ARG A 200 8.85 14.89 14.61
N ARG A 201 8.30 15.25 15.79
CA ARG A 201 7.59 16.51 16.06
C ARG A 201 8.54 17.72 16.08
N GLU A 202 9.07 18.15 14.94
CA GLU A 202 9.86 19.38 14.87
C GLU A 202 8.95 20.60 14.62
N ARG A 203 9.08 21.58 15.52
CA ARG A 203 8.52 22.96 15.49
C ARG A 203 7.37 23.18 14.50
N GLY A 204 6.16 22.78 14.90
CA GLY A 204 4.91 23.17 14.25
C GLY A 204 4.56 22.43 12.94
N GLN A 205 5.43 21.56 12.42
CA GLN A 205 5.12 20.74 11.24
C GLN A 205 4.81 19.30 11.67
N PHE A 206 3.58 18.84 11.38
CA PHE A 206 3.19 17.45 11.60
C PHE A 206 3.42 16.64 10.33
N ASN A 207 4.47 15.82 10.33
CA ASN A 207 4.77 14.89 9.25
C ASN A 207 4.40 13.47 9.66
N VAL A 208 3.93 12.68 8.71
CA VAL A 208 3.50 11.30 8.94
C VAL A 208 4.21 10.39 7.96
N LYS A 209 4.66 9.24 8.46
CA LYS A 209 5.12 8.12 7.67
C LYS A 209 3.94 7.18 7.53
N THR A 210 3.53 6.92 6.29
CA THR A 210 2.51 5.92 5.99
C THR A 210 3.18 4.81 5.22
N ASP A 211 3.22 3.62 5.80
CA ASP A 211 3.61 2.40 5.13
C ASP A 211 2.34 1.72 4.62
N SER A 212 2.36 1.26 3.37
CA SER A 212 1.23 0.60 2.74
C SER A 212 1.63 -0.80 2.25
N HIS A 213 0.71 -1.74 2.39
CA HIS A 213 0.93 -3.12 1.96
C HIS A 213 -0.33 -3.68 1.31
N PHE A 214 -0.12 -4.45 0.24
CA PHE A 214 -1.20 -5.13 -0.46
C PHE A 214 -1.58 -6.41 0.28
N LEU A 215 -2.87 -6.64 0.47
CA LEU A 215 -3.40 -7.86 1.08
C LEU A 215 -3.91 -8.79 -0.01
N GLU A 216 -3.57 -10.07 0.11
CA GLU A 216 -3.90 -11.06 -0.89
C GLU A 216 -5.41 -11.17 -1.10
N PRO A 217 -5.87 -11.16 -2.36
CA PRO A 217 -7.27 -11.33 -2.70
C PRO A 217 -7.70 -12.78 -2.50
N GLY A 218 -8.98 -12.99 -2.23
CA GLY A 218 -9.55 -14.33 -2.18
C GLY A 218 -9.70 -15.00 -3.56
N PHE A 219 -9.55 -14.23 -4.64
CA PHE A 219 -9.60 -14.74 -6.01
C PHE A 219 -8.84 -13.81 -6.96
N ILE A 220 -8.07 -14.43 -7.86
CA ILE A 220 -7.30 -13.78 -8.93
C ILE A 220 -7.64 -14.48 -10.23
N SER A 221 -7.94 -13.70 -11.28
CA SER A 221 -7.97 -14.22 -12.64
C SER A 221 -7.28 -13.24 -13.58
N VAL A 222 -6.36 -13.74 -14.38
CA VAL A 222 -5.68 -12.99 -15.44
C VAL A 222 -6.18 -13.50 -16.78
N TYR A 223 -6.45 -12.59 -17.70
CA TYR A 223 -6.86 -12.89 -19.06
C TYR A 223 -5.99 -12.08 -20.02
N ALA A 224 -5.22 -12.75 -20.84
CA ALA A 224 -4.45 -12.16 -21.92
C ALA A 224 -5.13 -12.46 -23.27
N TYR A 225 -5.22 -11.47 -24.16
CA TYR A 225 -5.74 -11.66 -25.51
C TYR A 225 -5.07 -10.70 -26.50
N GLY A 226 -4.93 -11.15 -27.74
CA GLY A 226 -4.12 -10.46 -28.74
C GLY A 226 -2.61 -10.58 -28.48
N CYS A 227 -2.21 -11.49 -27.59
CA CYS A 227 -0.82 -11.95 -27.45
C CYS A 227 -0.57 -12.95 -28.59
N GLU A 228 -0.38 -12.48 -29.82
CA GLU A 228 0.08 -13.36 -30.91
C GLU A 228 1.60 -13.23 -30.98
N PRO A 229 2.37 -14.25 -30.58
CA PRO A 229 3.82 -14.16 -30.60
C PRO A 229 4.27 -14.16 -32.06
N THR A 230 4.47 -12.98 -32.66
CA THR A 230 5.31 -12.87 -33.86
C THR A 230 6.78 -12.96 -33.45
N LEU A 231 7.14 -14.01 -32.72
CA LEU A 231 8.49 -14.52 -32.78
C LEU A 231 8.66 -14.95 -34.23
N ASN A 232 9.38 -14.15 -35.00
CA ASN A 232 9.77 -14.44 -36.37
C ASN A 232 10.70 -15.68 -36.36
N ARG A 233 10.16 -16.86 -35.99
CA ARG A 233 10.87 -18.13 -35.91
C ARG A 233 10.88 -18.74 -37.31
N ARG A 234 11.50 -18.02 -38.23
CA ARG A 234 11.72 -18.45 -39.62
C ARG A 234 12.87 -19.45 -39.75
N ASP A 235 13.44 -19.93 -38.66
CA ASP A 235 14.50 -20.93 -38.72
C ASP A 235 14.19 -22.19 -37.91
N ARG A 236 13.98 -23.25 -38.69
CA ARG A 236 14.40 -24.64 -38.46
C ARG A 236 13.67 -25.43 -37.38
N GLY A 237 12.67 -26.21 -37.83
CA GLY A 237 12.56 -27.65 -37.52
C GLY A 237 12.70 -28.07 -36.06
N ARG A 238 12.23 -27.25 -35.12
CA ARG A 238 12.12 -27.62 -33.70
C ARG A 238 10.76 -28.29 -33.51
N GLU A 239 10.79 -29.40 -32.80
CA GLU A 239 9.66 -30.21 -32.35
C GLU A 239 8.55 -29.32 -31.78
N TYR A 240 7.31 -29.48 -32.27
CA TYR A 240 6.17 -28.63 -31.92
C TYR A 240 5.93 -28.53 -30.40
N GLU A 241 6.19 -29.60 -29.66
CA GLU A 241 5.98 -29.65 -28.20
C GLU A 241 6.89 -28.67 -27.43
N ALA A 242 8.15 -28.49 -27.85
CA ALA A 242 9.09 -27.61 -27.17
C ALA A 242 8.79 -26.10 -27.38
N ILE A 243 7.96 -25.76 -28.36
CA ILE A 243 7.57 -24.37 -28.64
C ILE A 243 6.39 -23.95 -27.75
N GLU A 244 5.44 -24.86 -27.53
CA GLU A 244 4.30 -24.60 -26.65
C GLU A 244 4.74 -24.39 -25.19
N ASP A 245 5.71 -25.17 -24.71
CA ASP A 245 6.26 -25.01 -23.36
C ASP A 245 6.93 -23.64 -23.12
N GLU A 246 7.69 -23.15 -24.11
CA GLU A 246 8.35 -21.83 -24.08
C GLU A 246 7.30 -20.69 -24.03
N ASP A 247 6.26 -20.77 -24.87
CA ASP A 247 5.20 -19.76 -24.94
C ASP A 247 4.35 -19.73 -23.64
N GLU A 248 4.08 -20.89 -23.05
CA GLU A 248 3.42 -20.97 -21.75
C GLU A 248 4.26 -20.37 -20.61
N GLU A 249 5.57 -20.60 -20.60
CA GLU A 249 6.47 -20.01 -19.61
C GLU A 249 6.50 -18.49 -19.71
N ILE A 250 6.60 -17.96 -20.94
CA ILE A 250 6.54 -16.52 -21.21
C ILE A 250 5.18 -15.95 -20.74
N SER A 251 4.07 -16.62 -21.05
CA SER A 251 2.73 -16.19 -20.61
C SER A 251 2.63 -16.12 -19.09
N ARG A 252 3.06 -17.17 -18.38
CA ARG A 252 3.05 -17.22 -16.91
C ARG A 252 3.89 -16.10 -16.30
N GLU A 253 5.05 -15.82 -16.88
CA GLU A 253 5.92 -14.73 -16.43
C GLU A 253 5.27 -13.36 -16.66
N MET A 254 4.68 -13.12 -17.83
CA MET A 254 3.94 -11.88 -18.12
C MET A 254 2.80 -11.65 -17.12
N GLU A 255 2.04 -12.70 -16.78
CA GLU A 255 0.97 -12.65 -15.80
C GLU A 255 1.47 -12.27 -14.40
N ASP A 256 2.56 -12.89 -13.93
CA ASP A 256 3.15 -12.60 -12.62
C ASP A 256 3.68 -11.17 -12.55
N ILE A 257 4.40 -10.72 -13.58
CA ILE A 257 4.90 -9.34 -13.62
C ILE A 257 3.74 -8.34 -13.64
N PHE A 258 2.71 -8.58 -14.47
CA PHE A 258 1.53 -7.71 -14.54
C PHE A 258 0.82 -7.62 -13.17
N LEU A 259 0.67 -8.75 -12.49
CA LEU A 259 0.08 -8.81 -11.15
C LEU A 259 0.92 -8.07 -10.11
N ARG A 260 2.23 -8.30 -10.06
CA ARG A 260 3.16 -7.61 -9.14
C ARG A 260 3.18 -6.10 -9.38
N GLY A 261 3.22 -5.69 -10.65
CA GLY A 261 3.14 -4.30 -11.05
C GLY A 261 1.86 -3.63 -10.57
N ILE A 262 0.70 -4.23 -10.84
CA ILE A 262 -0.59 -3.68 -10.41
C ILE A 262 -0.70 -3.61 -8.88
N ARG A 263 -0.21 -4.62 -8.15
CA ARG A 263 -0.19 -4.61 -6.69
C ARG A 263 0.56 -3.39 -6.15
N SER A 264 1.76 -3.15 -6.66
CA SER A 264 2.57 -1.98 -6.29
C SER A 264 1.86 -0.67 -6.63
N LEU A 265 1.40 -0.54 -7.88
CA LEU A 265 0.78 0.69 -8.39
C LEU A 265 -0.51 1.06 -7.68
N LEU A 266 -1.40 0.08 -7.46
CA LEU A 266 -2.66 0.30 -6.76
C LEU A 266 -2.40 0.72 -5.31
N THR A 267 -1.42 0.08 -4.66
CA THR A 267 -1.04 0.37 -3.28
C THR A 267 -0.48 1.80 -3.14
N SER A 268 0.48 2.19 -3.99
CA SER A 268 1.02 3.55 -4.00
C SER A 268 -0.03 4.61 -4.37
N TYR A 269 -0.91 4.31 -5.33
CA TYR A 269 -1.98 5.22 -5.73
C TYR A 269 -2.94 5.49 -4.56
N MET A 270 -3.44 4.43 -3.92
CA MET A 270 -4.38 4.56 -2.80
C MET A 270 -3.74 5.21 -1.58
N GLN A 271 -2.47 4.92 -1.30
CA GLN A 271 -1.70 5.61 -0.26
C GLN A 271 -1.69 7.12 -0.51
N LYS A 272 -1.36 7.55 -1.73
CA LYS A 272 -1.27 8.98 -2.09
C LYS A 272 -2.61 9.69 -1.99
N GLU A 273 -3.70 9.08 -2.46
CA GLU A 273 -5.03 9.69 -2.43
C GLU A 273 -5.60 9.80 -1.00
N LEU A 274 -5.28 8.85 -0.13
CA LEU A 274 -5.82 8.78 1.23
C LEU A 274 -4.93 9.43 2.28
N GLN A 275 -3.67 9.73 1.94
CA GLN A 275 -2.72 10.39 2.83
C GLN A 275 -3.31 11.60 3.57
N PRO A 276 -4.09 12.52 2.95
CA PRO A 276 -4.68 13.65 3.66
C PRO A 276 -5.66 13.20 4.75
N ALA A 277 -6.53 12.24 4.46
CA ALA A 277 -7.54 11.74 5.40
C ALA A 277 -6.92 10.94 6.54
N ILE A 278 -5.91 10.14 6.24
CA ILE A 278 -5.11 9.39 7.24
C ILE A 278 -4.42 10.37 8.18
N LYS A 279 -3.72 11.37 7.64
CA LYS A 279 -3.02 12.40 8.40
C LYS A 279 -3.97 13.17 9.32
N GLU A 280 -5.10 13.63 8.79
CA GLU A 280 -6.10 14.39 9.55
C GLU A 280 -6.74 13.57 10.68
N THR A 281 -6.96 12.28 10.43
CA THR A 281 -7.49 11.35 11.44
C THR A 281 -6.48 11.12 12.56
N LEU A 282 -5.22 10.90 12.21
CA LEU A 282 -4.15 10.75 13.18
C LEU A 282 -3.98 12.02 14.03
N MET A 283 -3.94 13.19 13.39
CA MET A 283 -3.85 14.49 14.07
C MET A 283 -5.00 14.69 15.05
N LYS A 284 -6.24 14.41 14.64
CA LYS A 284 -7.42 14.55 15.50
C LYS A 284 -7.36 13.61 16.71
N ASN A 285 -6.96 12.35 16.50
CA ASN A 285 -6.84 11.37 17.59
C ASN A 285 -5.70 11.70 18.57
N MET A 286 -4.69 12.45 18.11
CA MET A 286 -3.64 13.01 18.97
C MET A 286 -4.03 14.34 19.64
N GLY A 287 -5.24 14.87 19.38
CA GLY A 287 -5.74 16.12 19.97
C GLY A 287 -5.35 17.40 19.22
N TYR A 288 -4.79 17.30 18.01
CA TYR A 288 -4.50 18.48 17.19
C TYR A 288 -5.77 18.97 16.46
N THR A 289 -5.95 20.29 16.42
CA THR A 289 -6.96 20.93 15.57
C THR A 289 -6.37 21.22 14.20
N VAL A 290 -7.12 20.89 13.15
CA VAL A 290 -6.72 21.16 11.76
C VAL A 290 -7.35 22.49 11.37
N SER A 291 -6.52 23.52 11.20
CA SER A 291 -6.94 24.80 10.66
C SER A 291 -6.73 24.81 9.15
N TYR A 292 -7.81 24.94 8.39
CA TYR A 292 -7.75 25.24 6.96
C TYR A 292 -7.79 26.77 6.85
N GLY A 293 -6.60 27.39 6.76
CA GLY A 293 -6.46 28.82 6.55
C GLY A 293 -7.08 29.29 5.25
#